data_AF-A0AAJ6K433-F1
#
_entry.id   AF-A0AAJ6K433-F1
#
_cell.length_a   1.000
_cell.length_b   1.000
_cell.length_c   1.000
_cell.angle_alpha   90.00
_cell.angle_beta   90.00
_cell.angle_gamma   90.00
#
_symmetry.space_group_name_H-M   'P 1'
#
loop_
_entity.id
_entity.type
_entity.pdbx_description
1 polymer ?
#
loop_
_entity_poly.entity_id
_entity_poly.type
_entity_poly.pdbx_seq_one_letter_code
_entity_poly.pdbx_strand_id
1 'polypeptide(L)' 'MGNKLDILHEYQLAEQKCAELTNVCEKLHGTKRGSHLVAVYDAKLKDTKDRRDHLGVILKAMDAAED' A
#
# COMPACT_ATOMS: atom_id res chain seq x y z
N MET A 1 -2.50 8.33 -22.95
CA MET A 1 -2.11 7.25 -22.02
C MET A 1 -1.18 7.67 -20.87
N GLY A 2 -0.90 8.97 -20.64
CA GLY A 2 -0.11 9.40 -19.47
C GLY A 2 -0.72 8.97 -18.13
N ASN A 3 -2.04 9.19 -17.97
CA ASN A 3 -2.77 8.88 -16.74
C ASN A 3 -2.66 7.40 -16.29
N LYS A 4 -2.67 6.44 -17.22
CA LYS A 4 -2.56 5.01 -16.86
C LYS A 4 -1.17 4.64 -16.34
N LEU A 5 -0.12 5.17 -16.95
CA LEU A 5 1.26 4.97 -16.48
C LEU A 5 1.50 5.65 -15.13
N ASP A 6 0.92 6.82 -14.92
CA ASP A 6 1.00 7.53 -13.64
C ASP A 6 0.32 6.72 -12.52
N ILE A 7 -0.89 6.20 -12.77
CA ILE A 7 -1.61 5.33 -11.82
C ILE A 7 -0.85 4.03 -11.55
N LEU A 8 -0.24 3.44 -12.58
CA LEU A 8 0.59 2.24 -12.42
C LEU A 8 1.82 2.52 -11.54
N HIS A 9 2.45 3.68 -11.73
CA HIS A 9 3.58 4.10 -10.91
C HIS A 9 3.17 4.30 -9.45
N GLU A 10 2.04 4.98 -9.21
CA GLU A 10 1.49 5.15 -7.86
C GLU A 10 1.14 3.80 -7.20
N TYR A 11 0.58 2.86 -7.98
CA TYR A 11 0.27 1.52 -7.50
C TYR A 11 1.55 0.79 -7.05
N GLN A 12 2.61 0.83 -7.85
CA GLN A 12 3.90 0.21 -7.52
C GLN A 12 4.54 0.85 -6.27
N LEU A 13 4.47 2.17 -6.13
CA LEU A 13 4.94 2.87 -4.93
C LEU A 13 4.15 2.44 -3.68
N ALA A 14 2.82 2.27 -3.80
CA ALA A 14 1.98 1.79 -2.71
C ALA A 14 2.31 0.33 -2.33
N GLU A 15 2.61 -0.54 -3.30
CA GLU A 15 3.08 -1.91 -3.04
C GLU A 15 4.40 -1.95 -2.28
N GLN A 16 5.39 -1.19 -2.75
CA GLN A 16 6.68 -1.07 -2.06
C GLN A 16 6.49 -0.57 -0.64
N LYS A 17 5.63 0.43 -0.45
CA LYS A 17 5.37 0.99 0.88
C LYS A 17 4.67 0.01 1.81
N CYS A 18 3.73 -0.80 1.29
CA CYS A 18 3.11 -1.87 2.05
C CYS A 18 4.14 -2.90 2.52
N ALA A 19 5.09 -3.28 1.66
CA ALA A 19 6.15 -4.24 2.01
C ALA A 19 7.08 -3.68 3.11
N GLU A 20 7.50 -2.42 2.99
CA GLU A 20 8.28 -1.75 4.03
C GLU A 20 7.56 -1.71 5.37
N LEU A 21 6.30 -1.27 5.37
CA LEU A 21 5.50 -1.13 6.59
C LEU A 21 5.23 -2.48 7.25
N THR A 22 4.98 -3.54 6.46
CA THR A 22 4.83 -4.91 6.97
C THR A 22 6.09 -5.36 7.70
N ASN A 23 7.26 -5.17 7.10
CA ASN A 23 8.56 -5.50 7.71
C ASN A 23 8.80 -4.71 9.01
N VAL A 24 8.42 -3.42 9.03
CA VAL A 24 8.51 -2.60 10.26
C VAL A 24 7.59 -3.11 11.36
N CYS A 25 6.33 -3.43 11.04
CA CYS A 25 5.38 -3.99 12.00
C CYS A 25 5.87 -5.33 12.57
N GLU A 26 6.39 -6.23 11.73
CA GLU A 26 6.99 -7.50 12.14
C GLU A 26 8.18 -7.32 13.09
N LYS A 27 9.06 -6.35 12.83
CA LYS A 27 10.19 -6.03 13.70
C LYS A 27 9.79 -5.41 15.03
N LEU A 28 8.69 -4.66 15.06
CA LEU A 28 8.18 -4.03 16.28
C LEU A 28 7.41 -5.04 17.15
N HIS A 29 6.77 -6.04 16.53
CA HIS A 29 6.15 -7.18 17.20
C HIS A 29 7.18 -7.91 18.08
N GLY A 30 6.99 -7.86 19.39
CA GLY A 30 7.89 -8.48 20.38
C GLY A 30 8.69 -7.50 21.24
N THR A 31 8.63 -6.20 20.96
CA THR A 31 9.30 -5.18 21.79
C THR A 31 8.32 -4.52 22.78
N LYS A 32 8.64 -4.54 24.09
CA LYS A 32 7.78 -3.92 25.14
C LYS A 32 7.55 -2.41 24.95
N ARG A 33 8.47 -1.69 24.29
CA ARG A 33 8.36 -0.26 23.98
C ARG A 33 7.67 0.02 22.64
N GLY A 34 7.50 -0.99 21.78
CA GLY A 34 6.97 -0.84 20.43
C GLY A 34 5.45 -0.87 20.34
N SER A 35 4.72 -1.26 21.38
CA SER A 35 3.27 -1.49 21.31
C SER A 35 2.47 -0.27 20.82
N HIS A 36 2.82 0.95 21.23
CA HIS A 36 2.16 2.15 20.71
C HIS A 36 2.54 2.43 19.25
N LEU A 37 3.77 2.09 18.85
CA LEU A 37 4.27 2.32 17.49
C LEU A 37 3.65 1.31 16.53
N VAL A 38 3.48 0.06 16.95
CA VAL A 38 2.79 -0.99 16.18
C VAL A 38 1.42 -0.52 15.74
N ALA A 39 0.59 0.02 16.65
CA ALA A 39 -0.74 0.51 16.29
C ALA A 39 -0.71 1.62 15.23
N VAL A 40 0.27 2.53 15.29
CA VAL A 40 0.44 3.61 14.31
C VAL A 40 0.90 3.06 12.95
N TYR A 41 1.87 2.15 12.95
CA TYR A 41 2.38 1.54 11.72
C TYR A 41 1.36 0.60 11.08
N ASP A 42 0.56 -0.12 11.87
CA ASP A 42 -0.55 -0.95 11.39
C ASP A 42 -1.65 -0.11 10.76
N ALA A 43 -2.03 1.01 11.39
CA ALA A 43 -3.00 1.94 10.81
C ALA A 43 -2.49 2.50 9.47
N LYS A 44 -1.21 2.85 9.40
CA LYS A 44 -0.57 3.34 8.17
C LYS A 44 -0.47 2.24 7.09
N LEU A 45 -0.19 1.00 7.49
CA LEU A 45 -0.19 -0.16 6.60
C LEU A 45 -1.57 -0.41 6.02
N LYS A 46 -2.61 -0.32 6.85
CA LYS A 46 -4.00 -0.45 6.40
C LYS A 46 -4.37 0.62 5.37
N ASP A 47 -4.11 1.88 5.65
CA ASP A 47 -4.38 3.00 4.73
C ASP A 47 -3.63 2.82 3.39
N THR A 48 -2.36 2.40 3.45
CA THR A 48 -1.56 2.15 2.25
C THR A 48 -2.11 0.97 1.43
N LYS A 49 -2.60 -0.09 2.09
CA LYS A 49 -3.26 -1.23 1.42
C LYS A 49 -4.57 -0.81 0.78
N ASP A 50 -5.40 -0.04 1.48
CA ASP A 50 -6.67 0.47 0.96
C ASP A 50 -6.43 1.33 -0.30
N ARG A 51 -5.40 2.20 -0.28
CA ARG A 51 -4.99 2.98 -1.46
C ARG A 51 -4.49 2.10 -2.60
N ARG A 52 -3.62 1.12 -2.32
CA ARG A 52 -3.12 0.17 -3.33
C ARG A 52 -4.29 -0.57 -3.99
N ASP A 53 -5.22 -1.08 -3.20
CA ASP A 53 -6.36 -1.86 -3.69
C ASP A 53 -7.29 -0.99 -4.55
N HIS A 54 -7.52 0.25 -4.15
CA HIS A 54 -8.27 1.22 -4.95
C HIS A 54 -7.61 1.49 -6.32
N LEU A 55 -6.29 1.75 -6.33
CA LEU A 55 -5.53 1.95 -7.57
C LEU A 55 -5.58 0.70 -8.47
N GLY A 56 -5.49 -0.49 -7.88
CA GLY A 56 -5.61 -1.76 -8.60
C GLY A 56 -6.99 -1.96 -9.25
N VAL A 57 -8.07 -1.51 -8.60
CA VAL A 57 -9.42 -1.50 -9.19
C VAL A 57 -9.49 -0.54 -10.37
N ILE A 58 -8.91 0.67 -10.25
CA ILE A 58 -8.89 1.64 -11.35
C ILE A 58 -8.11 1.09 -12.56
N LEU A 59 -6.92 0.51 -12.34
CA LEU A 59 -6.13 -0.08 -13.42
C LEU A 59 -6.89 -1.17 -14.15
N LYS A 60 -7.55 -2.08 -13.42
CA LYS A 60 -8.40 -3.13 -14.03
C LYS A 60 -9.56 -2.56 -14.85
N ALA A 61 -10.18 -1.48 -14.36
CA ALA A 61 -11.26 -0.82 -15.09
C ALA A 61 -10.74 -0.13 -16.36
N MET A 62 -9.54 0.45 -16.33
CA MET A 62 -8.89 1.03 -17.51
C MET A 62 -8.50 -0.04 -18.52
N ASP A 63 -7.94 -1.17 -18.07
CA ASP A 63 -7.63 -2.32 -18.93
C ASP A 63 -8.88 -2.85 -19.64
N ALA A 64 -9.99 -3.01 -18.90
CA ALA A 64 -11.25 -3.49 -19.46
C ALA A 64 -11.96 -2.50 -20.41
N ALA A 65 -11.60 -1.22 -20.35
CA ALA A 65 -12.15 -0.18 -21.24
C ALA A 65 -11.30 0.03 -22.50
N GLU A 66 -10.07 -0.49 -22.51
CA GLU A 66 -9.17 -0.47 -23.68
C GLU A 66 -9.35 -1.71 -24.60
N ASP A 67 -10.02 -2.75 -24.11
CA ASP A 67 -10.45 -3.97 -24.84
C ASP A 67 -11.82 -3.74 -25.53
#